data_AF-A0A8K0KEV5-F1
#
_entry.id   AF-A0A8K0KEV5-F1
#
_cell.length_a   1.000
_cell.length_b   1.000
_cell.length_c   1.000
_cell.angle_alpha   90.00
_cell.angle_beta   90.00
_cell.angle_gamma   90.00
#
_symmetry.space_group_name_H-M   'P 1'
#
loop_
_entity.id
_entity.type
_entity.pdbx_description
1 polymer ?
#
loop_
_entity_poly.entity_id
_entity_poly.type
_entity_poly.pdbx_seq_one_letter_code
_entity_poly.pdbx_strand_id
1 'polypeptide(L)'
;MTEVSGEVKLQSLVDHTTQRLVTPQKDMLKECLVEYDPNKITIAFKWGCDGASGHSQYMQGFENSDNNDASLYLVSLVPLRRTVLLKTGN
;
A
#
# COMPACT_ATOMS: atom_id res chain seq x y z
N MET A 1 -0.76 -15.80 -5.69
CA MET A 1 0.12 -15.56 -6.85
C MET A 1 -0.14 -16.67 -7.85
N THR A 2 -0.20 -16.33 -9.12
CA THR A 2 -0.40 -17.25 -10.25
C THR A 2 0.78 -17.09 -11.22
N GLU A 3 0.82 -17.91 -12.28
CA GLU A 3 1.83 -17.78 -13.34
C GLU A 3 1.77 -16.43 -14.08
N VAL A 4 0.60 -15.77 -14.10
CA VAL A 4 0.36 -14.54 -14.89
C VAL A 4 0.03 -13.31 -14.04
N SER A 5 -0.13 -13.46 -12.73
CA SER A 5 -0.53 -12.36 -11.86
C SER A 5 -0.12 -12.51 -10.39
N GLY A 6 0.17 -11.38 -9.76
CA GLY A 6 0.33 -11.27 -8.31
C GLY A 6 -0.66 -10.26 -7.76
N GLU A 7 -1.42 -10.65 -6.74
CA GLU A 7 -2.37 -9.77 -6.05
C GLU A 7 -2.24 -9.90 -4.53
N VAL A 8 -2.63 -8.82 -3.85
CA VAL A 8 -2.69 -8.75 -2.39
C VAL A 8 -4.01 -8.09 -1.99
N LYS A 9 -4.59 -8.54 -0.87
CA LYS A 9 -5.77 -7.90 -0.30
C LYS A 9 -5.45 -6.45 0.07
N LEU A 10 -6.27 -5.51 -0.40
CA LEU A 10 -6.08 -4.08 -0.11
C LEU A 10 -5.97 -3.81 1.38
N GLN A 11 -6.84 -4.39 2.20
CA GLN A 11 -6.80 -4.21 3.65
C GLN A 11 -5.47 -4.68 4.25
N SER A 12 -4.97 -5.86 3.84
CA SER A 12 -3.69 -6.37 4.32
C SER A 12 -2.52 -5.46 3.93
N LEU A 13 -2.55 -4.86 2.73
CA LEU A 13 -1.54 -3.89 2.30
C LEU A 13 -1.62 -2.59 3.12
N VAL A 14 -2.82 -2.09 3.37
CA VAL A 14 -3.06 -0.87 4.18
C VAL A 14 -2.62 -1.09 5.62
N ASP A 15 -3.01 -2.21 6.23
CA ASP A 15 -2.67 -2.54 7.61
C ASP A 15 -1.15 -2.66 7.78
N HIS A 16 -0.50 -3.42 6.89
CA HIS A 16 0.95 -3.62 6.94
C HIS A 16 1.71 -2.30 6.71
N THR A 17 1.28 -1.48 5.74
CA THR A 17 1.89 -0.17 5.49
C THR A 17 1.69 0.78 6.68
N THR A 18 0.49 0.82 7.23
CA THR A 18 0.14 1.65 8.40
C THR A 18 0.96 1.25 9.62
N GLN A 19 1.06 -0.04 9.90
CA GLN A 19 1.87 -0.57 10.99
C GLN A 19 3.33 -0.13 10.87
N ARG A 20 3.92 -0.22 9.66
CA ARG A 20 5.30 0.21 9.40
C ARG A 20 5.52 1.72 9.53
N LEU A 21 4.51 2.54 9.23
CA LEU A 21 4.60 4.00 9.34
C LEU A 21 4.38 4.51 10.77
N VAL A 22 3.52 3.84 11.55
CA VAL A 22 3.11 4.31 12.89
C VAL A 22 3.99 3.72 13.99
N THR A 23 4.36 2.44 13.91
CA THR A 23 5.07 1.74 15.00
C THR A 23 6.40 2.40 15.38
N PRO A 24 7.28 2.78 14.44
CA PRO A 24 8.57 3.40 14.79
C PRO A 24 8.44 4.76 15.47
N GLN A 25 7.29 5.43 15.32
CA GLN A 25 7.05 6.78 15.80
C GLN A 25 6.13 6.79 17.03
N LYS A 26 5.77 5.61 17.55
CA LYS A 26 4.78 5.45 18.61
C LYS A 26 5.17 6.22 19.88
N ASP A 27 6.44 6.22 20.26
CA ASP A 27 6.89 6.88 21.48
C ASP A 27 6.96 8.40 21.31
N MET A 28 7.47 8.89 20.17
CA MET A 28 7.37 10.31 19.80
C MET A 28 5.90 10.78 19.77
N LEU A 29 4.98 9.97 19.23
CA LEU A 29 3.55 10.32 19.19
C LEU A 29 2.95 10.38 20.59
N LYS A 30 3.33 9.49 21.51
CA LYS A 30 2.90 9.57 22.92
C LYS A 30 3.43 10.82 23.63
N GLU A 31 4.67 11.21 23.35
CA GLU A 31 5.32 12.34 24.01
C GLU A 31 4.86 13.69 23.45
N CYS A 32 4.77 13.82 22.12
CA CYS A 32 4.38 15.08 21.46
C CYS A 32 2.87 15.33 21.49
N LEU A 33 2.05 14.30 21.68
CA LEU A 33 0.61 14.41 21.68
C LEU A 33 0.08 13.89 23.02
N VAL A 34 0.17 14.71 24.06
CA VAL A 34 -0.35 14.37 25.40
C VAL A 34 -1.85 14.02 25.37
N GLU A 35 -2.59 14.56 24.39
CA GLU A 35 -4.02 14.38 24.23
C GLU A 35 -4.45 13.94 22.82
N TYR A 36 -3.72 13.04 22.14
CA TYR A 36 -4.31 12.42 20.94
C TYR A 36 -5.22 11.25 21.29
N ASP A 37 -6.24 11.07 20.47
CA ASP A 37 -6.99 9.82 20.46
C ASP A 37 -6.24 8.82 19.54
N PRO A 38 -5.70 7.71 20.08
CA PRO A 38 -5.00 6.72 19.27
C PRO A 38 -5.90 6.07 18.21
N ASN A 39 -7.24 6.18 18.35
CA ASN A 39 -8.21 5.73 17.35
C ASN A 39 -8.49 6.77 16.26
N LYS A 40 -7.87 7.96 16.31
CA LYS A 40 -8.08 9.05 15.35
C LYS A 40 -6.82 9.40 14.54
N ILE A 41 -6.05 8.39 14.17
CA ILE A 41 -5.01 8.53 13.15
C ILE A 41 -5.67 8.29 11.78
N THR A 42 -5.63 9.29 10.93
CA THR A 42 -6.08 9.18 9.54
C THR A 42 -4.86 9.16 8.62
N ILE A 43 -4.80 8.21 7.69
CA ILE A 43 -3.77 8.16 6.66
C ILE A 43 -4.47 8.31 5.30
N ALA A 44 -4.12 9.38 4.59
CA ALA A 44 -4.51 9.58 3.21
C ALA A 44 -3.58 8.77 2.31
N PHE A 45 -4.16 7.95 1.45
CA PHE A 45 -3.45 7.22 0.39
C PHE A 45 -3.87 7.75 -0.97
N LYS A 46 -2.95 7.69 -1.93
CA LYS A 46 -3.24 7.80 -3.35
C LYS A 46 -3.06 6.44 -3.98
N TRP A 47 -3.96 6.06 -4.88
CA TRP A 47 -3.83 4.84 -5.66
C TRP A 47 -3.98 5.16 -7.14
N GLY A 48 -3.50 4.26 -7.98
CA GLY A 48 -3.59 4.37 -9.42
C GLY A 48 -3.18 3.07 -10.09
N CYS A 49 -3.32 3.02 -11.40
CA CYS A 49 -2.89 1.90 -12.21
C CYS A 49 -2.32 2.40 -13.53
N ASP A 50 -1.39 1.63 -14.09
CA ASP A 50 -0.80 1.92 -15.39
C ASP A 50 -0.36 0.62 -16.06
N GLY A 51 -0.26 0.67 -17.39
CA GLY A 51 0.20 -0.43 -18.23
C GLY A 51 1.44 -0.04 -19.02
N ALA A 52 2.43 -0.91 -19.06
CA ALA A 52 3.63 -0.74 -19.85
C ALA A 52 3.85 -1.96 -20.76
N SER A 53 4.31 -1.69 -21.99
CA SER A 53 4.66 -2.72 -22.98
C SER A 53 6.14 -2.63 -23.34
N GLY A 54 6.65 -3.63 -24.08
CA GLY A 54 8.05 -3.70 -24.46
C GLY A 54 8.97 -4.25 -23.36
N HIS A 55 8.40 -4.96 -22.38
CA HIS A 55 9.19 -5.72 -21.41
C HIS A 55 9.87 -6.92 -22.08
N SER A 56 11.02 -7.32 -21.56
CA SER A 56 11.72 -8.51 -22.01
C SER A 56 10.84 -9.74 -21.84
N GLN A 57 10.75 -10.57 -22.88
CA GLN A 57 10.01 -11.81 -22.81
C GLN A 57 10.88 -12.95 -22.29
N TYR A 58 10.42 -13.65 -21.25
CA TYR A 58 11.04 -14.88 -20.77
C TYR A 58 10.45 -16.12 -21.45
N MET A 59 11.25 -17.18 -21.55
CA MET A 59 10.81 -18.52 -21.97
C MET A 59 10.00 -19.23 -20.86
N GLN A 60 9.07 -18.51 -20.25
CA GLN A 60 8.17 -19.06 -19.23
C GLN A 60 7.11 -19.92 -19.92
N GLY A 61 6.82 -21.09 -19.33
CA GLY A 61 5.70 -21.91 -19.77
C GLY A 61 4.39 -21.25 -19.35
N PHE A 62 3.66 -20.66 -20.30
CA PHE A 62 2.29 -20.21 -20.06
C PHE A 62 1.30 -21.35 -20.37
N GLU A 63 0.22 -21.46 -19.58
CA GLU A 63 -0.84 -22.45 -19.85
C GLU A 63 -1.56 -22.21 -21.19
N ASN A 64 -1.58 -20.96 -21.66
CA ASN A 64 -2.13 -20.57 -22.96
C ASN A 64 -1.00 -20.06 -23.86
N SER A 65 -0.92 -20.58 -25.09
CA SER A 65 0.07 -20.22 -26.10
C SER A 65 0.00 -18.75 -26.56
N ASP A 66 -1.15 -18.09 -26.32
CA ASP A 66 -1.34 -16.68 -26.67
C ASP A 66 -0.81 -15.72 -25.59
N ASN A 67 -0.51 -16.24 -24.39
CA ASN A 67 0.01 -15.44 -23.29
C ASN A 67 1.52 -15.19 -23.45
N ASN A 68 1.95 -13.99 -23.09
CA ASN A 68 3.35 -13.61 -22.93
C ASN A 68 3.47 -12.52 -21.87
N ASP A 69 4.70 -12.19 -21.51
CA ASP A 69 5.11 -11.22 -20.50
C ASP A 69 5.67 -9.91 -21.08
N ALA A 70 5.42 -9.63 -22.37
CA ALA A 70 5.88 -8.38 -22.99
C ALA A 70 5.18 -7.13 -22.46
N SER A 71 4.05 -7.29 -21.77
CA SER A 71 3.29 -6.20 -21.18
C SER A 71 2.96 -6.48 -19.73
N LEU A 72 3.09 -5.45 -18.88
CA LEU A 72 2.75 -5.50 -17.46
C LEU A 72 1.68 -4.46 -17.16
N TYR A 73 0.73 -4.85 -16.33
CA TYR A 73 -0.28 -3.94 -15.76
C TYR A 73 -0.13 -3.93 -14.25
N LEU A 74 0.02 -2.74 -13.68
CA LEU A 74 0.31 -2.57 -12.26
C LEU A 74 -0.74 -1.68 -11.60
N VAL A 75 -1.25 -2.12 -10.46
CA VAL A 75 -2.02 -1.28 -9.53
C VAL A 75 -1.13 -0.93 -8.35
N SER A 76 -1.03 0.36 -8.03
CA SER A 76 -0.15 0.87 -6.98
C SER A 76 -0.91 1.70 -5.95
N LEU A 77 -0.47 1.63 -4.70
CA LEU A 77 -0.98 2.40 -3.55
C LEU A 77 0.18 3.07 -2.83
N VAL A 78 0.06 4.37 -2.56
CA VAL A 78 1.11 5.19 -1.93
C VAL A 78 0.52 5.99 -0.76
N PRO A 79 1.10 5.91 0.45
CA PRO A 79 0.71 6.77 1.56
C PRO A 79 1.17 8.21 1.29
N LEU A 80 0.27 9.18 1.41
CA LEU A 80 0.57 10.60 1.17
C LEU A 80 0.77 11.39 2.46
N ARG A 81 -0.21 11.32 3.36
CA ARG A 81 -0.23 12.16 4.55
C ARG A 81 -0.85 11.42 5.71
N ARG A 82 -0.21 11.53 6.87
CA ARG A 82 -0.77 11.15 8.16
C ARG A 82 -1.27 12.40 8.87
N THR A 83 -2.49 12.34 9.38
CA THR A 83 -3.13 13.38 10.20
C THR A 83 -3.54 12.75 11.53
N VAL A 84 -3.24 13.43 12.64
CA VAL A 84 -3.65 13.01 13.98
C VAL A 84 -4.64 14.04 14.51
N LEU A 85 -5.81 13.58 14.95
CA LEU A 85 -6.78 14.46 15.61
C LEU A 85 -6.53 14.48 17.13
N LEU A 86 -6.46 15.68 17.68
CA LEU A 86 -6.42 15.90 19.12
C LEU A 86 -7.79 15.58 19.73
N LYS A 87 -7.81 15.15 20.99
CA LYS A 87 -9.04 15.03 21.75
C LYS A 87 -9.64 16.43 21.91
N THR A 88 -10.90 16.58 21.57
CA THR A 88 -11.70 17.73 22.02
C THR A 88 -11.91 17.56 23.52
N GLY A 89 -11.41 18.51 24.31
CA GLY A 89 -11.64 18.56 25.75
C GLY A 89 -13.13 18.61 26.07
N ASN A 90 -13.52 17.91 27.14
CA ASN A 90 -14.81 18.11 27.82
C ASN A 90 -14.72 19.32 28.75
#